data_AF-A0A9D4F0U9-F1
#
_entry.id   AF-A0A9D4F0U9-F1
#
_cell.length_a   1.000
_cell.length_b   1.000
_cell.length_c   1.000
_cell.angle_alpha   90.00
_cell.angle_beta   90.00
_cell.angle_gamma   90.00
#
_symmetry.space_group_name_H-M   'P 1'
#
loop_
_entity.id
_entity.type
_entity.pdbx_description
1 polymer ?
#
loop_
_entity_poly.entity_id
_entity_poly.type
_entity_poly.pdbx_seq_one_letter_code
_entity_poly.pdbx_strand_id
1 'polypeptide(L)'
;MLLITRIVIILVIIQLPAITGQQDSAPRQMMNCEPLSQTEKQKRVQQLRSDVDFNWTFYMLPPLTSAREPVVKTPMTNQRSLTSESILYLGSYGKMCPDKNNSEVECPAHYVLNRDLNRIPEVMVHAKCNCKECILSPKETNGCKLVTVLTPVMRRNESSCDYTSMLEAVPVSCECAIK
;
A
#
# COMPACT_ATOMS: atom_id res chain seq x y z
N MET A 1 14.15 34.64 46.65
CA MET A 1 15.24 33.75 46.16
C MET A 1 14.76 32.79 45.06
N LEU A 2 13.96 33.26 44.09
CA LEU A 2 13.34 32.40 43.05
C LEU A 2 13.26 33.06 41.66
N LEU A 3 13.92 34.22 41.47
CA LEU A 3 13.89 35.00 40.23
C LEU A 3 15.19 34.94 39.41
N ILE A 4 16.28 34.43 39.97
CA ILE A 4 17.60 34.45 39.32
C ILE A 4 17.81 33.22 38.41
N THR A 5 17.09 32.12 38.65
CA THR A 5 17.26 30.86 37.89
C THR A 5 16.57 30.83 36.52
N ARG A 6 15.69 31.79 36.20
CA ARG A 6 15.04 31.85 34.87
C ARG A 6 15.79 32.65 33.82
N ILE A 7 16.78 33.47 34.22
CA ILE A 7 17.52 34.34 33.29
C ILE A 7 18.69 33.59 32.63
N VAL A 8 19.24 32.56 33.28
CA VAL A 8 20.41 31.83 32.75
C VAL A 8 20.05 30.89 31.59
N ILE A 9 18.79 30.44 31.48
CA ILE A 9 18.37 29.54 30.39
C ILE A 9 18.17 30.29 29.07
N ILE A 10 17.92 31.60 29.10
CA ILE A 10 17.66 32.40 27.88
C ILE A 10 18.97 32.74 27.13
N LEU A 11 20.13 32.74 27.80
CA LEU A 11 21.41 33.12 27.19
C LEU A 11 22.15 31.99 26.47
N VAL A 12 21.71 30.73 26.61
CA VAL A 12 22.35 29.57 25.93
C VAL A 12 21.81 29.37 24.50
N ILE A 13 20.93 30.24 24.01
CA ILE A 13 20.32 30.14 22.67
C ILE A 13 21.10 30.95 21.60
N ILE A 14 22.09 31.78 21.96
CA ILE A 14 22.65 32.81 21.04
C ILE A 14 23.98 32.42 20.35
N GLN A 15 24.44 31.16 20.43
CA GLN A 15 25.73 30.76 19.82
C GLN A 15 25.58 29.57 18.86
N LEU A 16 24.57 29.57 18.00
CA LEU A 16 24.56 28.70 16.82
C LEU A 16 25.15 29.49 15.65
N PRO A 17 26.35 29.13 15.14
CA PRO A 17 26.88 29.77 13.95
C PRO A 17 25.91 29.55 12.79
N ALA A 18 25.58 30.63 12.09
CA ALA A 18 24.87 30.58 10.83
C ALA A 18 25.75 29.83 9.82
N ILE A 19 25.58 28.52 9.73
CA ILE A 19 26.17 27.69 8.69
C ILE A 19 25.39 28.03 7.42
N THR A 20 25.79 29.08 6.72
CA THR A 20 25.40 29.33 5.33
C THR A 20 26.10 28.27 4.47
N GLY A 21 25.57 27.06 4.51
CA GLY A 21 25.92 25.97 3.61
C GLY A 21 25.38 26.32 2.23
N GLN A 22 26.18 27.07 1.46
CA GLN A 22 25.98 27.25 0.03
C GLN A 22 26.28 25.90 -0.63
N GLN A 23 25.27 25.02 -0.64
CA GLN A 23 25.28 23.79 -1.42
C GLN A 23 25.15 24.18 -2.89
N ASP A 24 26.30 24.38 -3.54
CA ASP A 24 26.44 24.28 -4.98
C ASP A 24 26.01 22.86 -5.38
N SER A 25 24.71 22.71 -5.60
CA SER A 25 24.09 21.50 -6.08
C SER A 25 24.44 21.38 -7.55
N ALA A 26 25.64 20.87 -7.82
CA ALA A 26 25.98 20.36 -9.14
C ALA A 26 24.81 19.47 -9.61
N PRO A 27 24.31 19.65 -10.84
CA PRO A 27 23.15 18.91 -11.32
C PRO A 27 23.47 17.42 -11.22
N ARG A 28 22.76 16.72 -10.33
CA ARG A 28 22.83 15.26 -10.24
C ARG A 28 22.40 14.74 -11.60
N GLN A 29 23.36 14.31 -12.41
CA GLN A 29 23.07 13.54 -13.61
C GLN A 29 22.28 12.31 -13.14
N MET A 30 20.99 12.30 -13.46
CA MET A 30 20.13 11.17 -13.13
C MET A 30 20.68 9.96 -13.89
N MET A 31 21.23 9.01 -13.14
CA MET A 31 21.69 7.75 -13.72
C MET A 31 20.47 7.06 -14.30
N ASN A 32 20.46 6.87 -15.62
CA ASN A 32 19.28 6.36 -16.32
C ASN A 32 19.23 4.84 -16.15
N CYS A 33 18.54 4.39 -15.10
CA CYS A 33 18.48 2.96 -14.77
C CYS A 33 17.60 2.21 -15.78
N GLU A 34 18.21 1.37 -16.63
CA GLU A 34 17.49 0.56 -17.63
C GLU A 34 16.53 -0.45 -16.94
N PRO A 35 15.25 -0.53 -17.34
CA PRO A 35 14.29 -1.41 -16.68
C PRO A 35 14.64 -2.90 -16.90
N LEU A 36 14.49 -3.72 -15.85
CA LEU A 36 14.70 -5.17 -15.95
C LEU A 36 13.82 -5.79 -17.05
N SER A 37 14.39 -6.77 -17.75
CA SER A 37 13.62 -7.58 -18.69
C SER A 37 12.53 -8.39 -17.97
N GLN A 38 11.46 -8.73 -18.70
CA GLN A 38 10.37 -9.58 -18.18
C GLN A 38 10.89 -10.90 -17.61
N THR A 39 11.87 -11.53 -18.26
CA THR A 39 12.49 -12.79 -17.83
C THR A 39 13.23 -12.64 -16.51
N GLU A 40 13.99 -11.56 -16.31
CA GLU A 40 14.70 -11.31 -15.05
C GLU A 40 13.72 -11.02 -13.90
N LYS A 41 12.65 -10.27 -14.18
CA LYS A 41 11.58 -10.03 -13.21
C LYS A 41 10.96 -11.35 -12.76
N GLN A 42 10.65 -12.26 -13.68
CA GLN A 42 10.12 -13.58 -13.36
C GLN A 42 11.08 -14.42 -12.50
N LYS A 43 12.38 -14.41 -12.82
CA LYS A 43 13.40 -15.10 -12.00
C LYS A 43 13.46 -14.54 -10.58
N ARG A 44 13.41 -13.22 -10.41
CA ARG A 44 13.40 -12.57 -9.09
C ARG A 44 12.12 -12.88 -8.30
N VAL A 45 10.97 -12.96 -8.95
CA VAL A 45 9.72 -13.41 -8.31
C VAL A 45 9.86 -14.86 -7.83
N GLN A 46 10.48 -15.75 -8.62
CA GLN A 46 10.73 -17.13 -8.19
C GLN A 46 11.69 -17.20 -7.00
N GLN A 47 12.74 -16.37 -6.98
CA GLN A 47 13.66 -16.28 -5.85
C GLN A 47 12.96 -15.79 -4.57
N LEU A 48 12.12 -14.77 -4.66
CA LEU A 48 11.31 -14.33 -3.51
C LEU A 48 10.41 -15.44 -2.95
N ARG A 49 9.98 -16.39 -3.79
CA ARG A 49 9.16 -17.53 -3.37
C ARG A 49 9.96 -18.62 -2.67
N SER A 50 11.23 -18.83 -3.02
CA SER A 50 12.08 -19.83 -2.36
C SER A 50 12.56 -19.38 -0.99
N ASP A 51 12.74 -18.08 -0.80
CA ASP A 51 13.40 -17.54 0.39
C ASP A 51 12.47 -17.44 1.61
N VAL A 52 11.16 -17.66 1.42
CA VAL A 52 10.16 -17.52 2.49
C VAL A 52 9.13 -18.64 2.39
N ASP A 53 8.87 -19.34 3.50
CA ASP A 53 7.72 -20.25 3.70
C ASP A 53 6.39 -19.46 3.73
N PHE A 54 6.16 -18.65 2.70
CA PHE A 54 5.05 -17.73 2.59
C PHE A 54 3.98 -18.35 1.73
N ASN A 55 2.73 -18.35 2.21
CA ASN A 55 1.62 -18.87 1.44
C ASN A 55 1.20 -17.88 0.34
N TRP A 56 1.89 -17.94 -0.80
CA TRP A 56 1.68 -17.06 -1.95
C TRP A 56 0.27 -17.17 -2.57
N THR A 57 -0.47 -18.24 -2.30
CA THR A 57 -1.83 -18.43 -2.84
C THR A 57 -2.79 -17.32 -2.42
N PHE A 58 -2.53 -16.66 -1.28
CA PHE A 58 -3.35 -15.55 -0.80
C PHE A 58 -3.14 -14.24 -1.59
N TYR A 59 -1.96 -14.06 -2.18
CA TYR A 59 -1.57 -12.83 -2.90
C TYR A 59 -1.62 -12.96 -4.41
N MET A 60 -1.74 -14.19 -4.91
CA MET A 60 -2.11 -14.39 -6.29
C MET A 60 -3.61 -14.16 -6.40
N LEU A 61 -3.99 -13.18 -7.21
CA LEU A 61 -5.34 -13.10 -7.73
C LEU A 61 -5.77 -14.52 -8.13
N PRO A 62 -6.91 -15.05 -7.64
CA PRO A 62 -7.43 -16.26 -8.22
C PRO A 62 -7.48 -16.04 -9.73
N PRO A 63 -7.03 -17.02 -10.55
CA PRO A 63 -6.99 -16.82 -11.98
C PRO A 63 -8.36 -16.31 -12.43
N LEU A 64 -8.38 -15.12 -13.06
CA LEU A 64 -9.60 -14.40 -13.45
C LEU A 64 -10.44 -15.18 -14.49
N THR A 65 -10.07 -16.43 -14.77
CA THR A 65 -10.68 -17.34 -15.73
C THR A 65 -11.81 -18.18 -15.13
N SER A 66 -12.08 -18.13 -13.82
CA SER A 66 -13.04 -19.06 -13.18
C SER A 66 -14.21 -18.43 -12.42
N ALA A 67 -14.34 -17.11 -12.40
CA ALA A 67 -15.60 -16.48 -12.03
C ALA A 67 -16.48 -16.43 -13.28
N ARG A 68 -17.42 -17.37 -13.42
CA ARG A 68 -18.60 -17.13 -14.28
C ARG A 68 -19.32 -15.92 -13.67
N GLU A 69 -18.96 -14.72 -14.13
CA GLU A 69 -19.77 -13.54 -13.87
C GLU A 69 -21.21 -13.86 -14.32
N PRO A 70 -22.24 -13.59 -13.51
CA PRO A 70 -23.59 -13.49 -14.06
C PRO A 70 -23.51 -12.45 -15.17
N VAL A 71 -23.84 -12.84 -16.39
CA VAL A 71 -23.78 -12.00 -17.59
C VAL A 71 -24.75 -10.84 -17.42
N VAL A 72 -24.31 -9.78 -16.74
CA VAL A 72 -24.91 -8.46 -16.86
C VAL A 72 -24.47 -7.97 -18.22
N LYS A 73 -25.38 -8.04 -19.20
CA LYS A 73 -25.17 -7.54 -20.56
C LYS A 73 -25.06 -6.01 -20.53
N THR A 74 -23.95 -5.48 -20.06
CA THR A 74 -23.55 -4.10 -20.35
C THR A 74 -22.81 -4.10 -21.69
N PRO A 75 -23.18 -3.20 -22.63
CA PRO A 75 -22.56 -3.15 -23.95
C PRO A 75 -21.06 -2.85 -23.82
N MET A 76 -20.23 -3.78 -24.32
CA MET A 76 -18.77 -3.66 -24.37
C MET A 76 -18.37 -2.41 -25.13
N THR A 77 -17.95 -1.39 -24.39
CA THR A 77 -17.38 -0.18 -24.97
C THR A 77 -15.92 -0.10 -24.55
N ASN A 78 -15.03 -0.33 -25.51
CA ASN A 78 -13.59 -0.02 -25.54
C ASN A 78 -12.74 -0.46 -24.33
N GLN A 79 -11.78 -1.35 -24.61
CA GLN A 79 -10.57 -1.57 -23.81
C GLN A 79 -9.82 -0.25 -23.60
N ARG A 80 -10.19 0.50 -22.56
CA ARG A 80 -9.38 1.60 -22.06
C ARG A 80 -8.21 1.00 -21.29
N SER A 81 -7.02 1.51 -21.60
CA SER A 81 -5.78 1.39 -20.83
C SER A 81 -6.06 1.14 -19.35
N LEU A 82 -5.51 0.06 -18.77
CA LEU A 82 -5.50 -0.15 -17.32
C LEU A 82 -4.77 1.04 -16.69
N THR A 83 -5.52 2.10 -16.37
CA THR A 83 -5.04 3.18 -15.51
C THR A 83 -4.70 2.56 -14.16
N SER A 84 -3.77 3.17 -13.44
CA SER A 84 -3.15 2.71 -12.17
C SER A 84 -4.12 2.38 -11.03
N GLU A 85 -5.42 2.48 -11.25
CA GLU A 85 -6.50 2.09 -10.33
C GLU A 85 -7.46 1.12 -11.04
N SER A 86 -6.95 -0.01 -11.50
CA SER A 86 -7.83 -1.10 -11.93
C SER A 86 -8.42 -1.74 -10.68
N ILE A 87 -9.73 -1.55 -10.50
CA ILE A 87 -10.45 -1.96 -9.30
C ILE A 87 -10.96 -3.37 -9.54
N LEU A 88 -10.48 -4.29 -8.72
CA LEU A 88 -10.90 -5.65 -8.79
C LEU A 88 -11.98 -5.86 -7.73
N TYR A 89 -13.23 -5.87 -8.19
CA TYR A 89 -14.37 -6.06 -7.31
C TYR A 89 -14.50 -7.54 -6.90
N LEU A 90 -13.67 -7.96 -5.95
CA LEU A 90 -13.86 -9.20 -5.21
C LEU A 90 -14.75 -8.91 -3.99
N GLY A 91 -16.05 -8.76 -4.22
CA GLY A 91 -17.03 -8.56 -3.14
C GLY A 91 -18.39 -8.06 -3.62
N SER A 92 -19.45 -8.43 -2.90
CA SER A 92 -20.85 -8.15 -3.28
C SER A 92 -21.24 -6.67 -3.23
N TYR A 93 -20.50 -5.83 -2.49
CA TYR A 93 -20.93 -4.46 -2.15
C TYR A 93 -20.22 -3.35 -2.94
N GLY A 94 -19.30 -3.70 -3.84
CA GLY A 94 -18.51 -2.69 -4.56
C GLY A 94 -17.71 -1.79 -3.61
N LYS A 95 -17.71 -0.47 -3.85
CA LYS A 95 -17.07 0.55 -2.98
C LYS A 95 -17.99 1.08 -1.88
N MET A 96 -19.26 0.68 -1.85
CA MET A 96 -20.25 1.30 -0.98
C MET A 96 -20.25 0.61 0.38
N CYS A 97 -20.45 1.38 1.45
CA CYS A 97 -20.74 0.85 2.76
C CYS A 97 -22.18 0.31 2.75
N PRO A 98 -22.41 -1.00 2.92
CA PRO A 98 -23.75 -1.54 2.90
C PRO A 98 -24.54 -1.12 4.14
N ASP A 99 -25.87 -1.08 3.99
CA ASP A 99 -26.77 -0.88 5.11
C ASP A 99 -26.69 -2.07 6.09
N LYS A 100 -26.95 -1.80 7.37
CA LYS A 100 -26.93 -2.82 8.43
C LYS A 100 -27.79 -4.05 8.14
N ASN A 101 -28.92 -3.86 7.47
CA ASN A 101 -29.84 -4.96 7.14
C ASN A 101 -29.35 -5.84 5.98
N ASN A 102 -28.38 -5.36 5.22
CA ASN A 102 -27.88 -6.01 4.01
C ASN A 102 -26.41 -6.44 4.15
N SER A 103 -25.83 -6.42 5.35
CA SER A 103 -24.43 -6.80 5.55
C SER A 103 -24.31 -8.01 6.47
N GLU A 104 -23.66 -9.07 5.97
CA GLU A 104 -23.24 -10.22 6.78
C GLU A 104 -21.87 -9.99 7.45
N VAL A 105 -21.14 -8.95 7.04
CA VAL A 105 -19.78 -8.64 7.48
C VAL A 105 -19.76 -7.31 8.21
N GLU A 106 -19.04 -7.24 9.32
CA GLU A 106 -19.00 -6.03 10.16
C GLU A 106 -18.23 -4.87 9.52
N CYS A 107 -17.15 -5.20 8.80
CA CYS A 107 -16.30 -4.25 8.08
C CYS A 107 -16.03 -4.75 6.65
N PRO A 108 -16.97 -4.50 5.72
CA PRO A 108 -16.80 -4.90 4.33
C PRO A 108 -15.65 -4.14 3.68
N ALA A 109 -14.95 -4.84 2.78
CA ALA A 109 -13.81 -4.31 2.04
C ALA A 109 -13.98 -4.55 0.54
N HIS A 110 -13.31 -3.72 -0.25
CA HIS A 110 -13.05 -3.99 -1.66
C HIS A 110 -11.54 -4.06 -1.91
N TYR A 111 -11.17 -4.64 -3.04
CA TYR A 111 -9.77 -4.84 -3.39
C TYR A 111 -9.37 -3.96 -4.58
N VAL A 112 -8.16 -3.41 -4.53
CA VAL A 112 -7.59 -2.60 -5.60
C VAL A 112 -6.22 -3.14 -5.99
N LEU A 113 -5.89 -3.05 -7.28
CA LEU A 113 -4.55 -3.39 -7.76
C LEU A 113 -3.63 -2.19 -7.53
N ASN A 114 -2.65 -2.35 -6.65
CA ASN A 114 -1.57 -1.40 -6.44
C ASN A 114 -0.39 -1.76 -7.35
N ARG A 115 -0.15 -0.92 -8.37
CA ARG A 115 0.95 -1.10 -9.33
C ARG A 115 2.10 -0.16 -9.00
N ASP A 116 3.29 -0.73 -8.84
CA ASP A 116 4.55 -0.01 -8.64
C ASP A 116 5.64 -0.62 -9.55
N LEU A 117 6.17 0.19 -10.47
CA LEU A 117 7.19 -0.25 -11.44
C LEU A 117 8.58 -0.45 -10.80
N ASN A 118 8.80 0.11 -9.61
CA ASN A 118 10.04 -0.01 -8.85
C ASN A 118 9.97 -1.13 -7.82
N ARG A 119 8.90 -1.92 -7.80
CA ARG A 119 8.72 -3.05 -6.88
C ARG A 119 8.56 -4.37 -7.64
N ILE A 120 9.01 -5.46 -7.02
CA ILE A 120 8.75 -6.83 -7.46
C ILE A 120 8.09 -7.57 -6.29
N PRO A 121 6.88 -8.14 -6.47
CA PRO A 121 6.05 -8.06 -7.68
C PRO A 121 5.54 -6.64 -7.94
N GLU A 122 5.40 -6.29 -9.23
CA GLU A 122 4.95 -4.94 -9.62
C GLU A 122 3.51 -4.65 -9.20
N VAL A 123 2.64 -5.67 -9.26
CA VAL A 123 1.23 -5.56 -8.94
C VAL A 123 0.95 -6.34 -7.67
N MET A 124 0.33 -5.67 -6.70
CA MET A 124 -0.13 -6.26 -5.44
C MET A 124 -1.60 -5.94 -5.22
N VAL A 125 -2.32 -6.82 -4.54
CA VAL A 125 -3.75 -6.63 -4.23
C VAL A 125 -3.87 -6.01 -2.84
N HIS A 126 -4.52 -4.86 -2.73
CA HIS A 126 -4.70 -4.12 -1.49
C HIS A 126 -6.18 -4.06 -1.12
N ALA A 127 -6.51 -4.43 0.11
CA ALA A 127 -7.84 -4.20 0.69
C ALA A 127 -8.03 -2.71 1.02
N LYS A 128 -9.26 -2.24 0.85
CA LYS A 128 -9.75 -0.93 1.28
C LYS A 128 -11.11 -1.11 1.97
N CYS A 129 -11.25 -0.55 3.17
CA CYS A 129 -12.52 -0.64 3.90
C CYS A 129 -13.57 0.24 3.23
N ASN A 130 -14.78 -0.30 3.09
CA ASN A 130 -15.91 0.43 2.53
C ASN A 130 -16.52 1.40 3.57
N CYS A 131 -16.38 1.07 4.85
CA CYS A 131 -16.98 1.79 5.96
C CYS A 131 -15.89 2.35 6.88
N LYS A 132 -16.21 3.45 7.58
CA LYS A 132 -15.40 3.98 8.69
C LYS A 132 -15.79 3.38 10.03
N GLU A 133 -17.03 2.92 10.15
CA GLU A 133 -17.64 2.41 11.38
C GLU A 133 -18.06 0.96 11.21
N CYS A 134 -18.10 0.22 12.32
CA CYS A 134 -18.54 -1.16 12.33
C CYS A 134 -20.05 -1.23 12.16
N ILE A 135 -20.51 -1.95 11.13
CA ILE A 135 -21.92 -1.98 10.74
C ILE A 135 -22.78 -2.74 11.77
N LEU A 136 -22.28 -3.89 12.23
CA LEU A 136 -23.04 -4.80 13.08
C LEU A 136 -22.98 -4.39 14.56
N SER A 137 -21.85 -3.85 15.02
CA SER A 137 -21.66 -3.33 16.38
C SER A 137 -21.35 -1.83 16.41
N PRO A 138 -22.31 -0.96 16.04
CA PRO A 138 -22.10 0.48 16.06
C PRO A 138 -22.02 0.96 17.51
N LYS A 139 -20.79 1.17 17.97
CA LYS A 139 -20.47 1.95 19.16
C LYS A 139 -19.62 3.13 18.70
N GLU A 140 -19.72 4.29 19.34
CA GLU A 140 -18.90 5.46 19.00
C GLU A 140 -17.39 5.13 19.01
N THR A 141 -17.02 4.18 19.88
CA THR A 141 -15.65 3.69 20.04
C THR A 141 -15.24 2.66 19.00
N ASN A 142 -16.11 2.17 18.12
CA ASN A 142 -15.78 1.08 17.19
C ASN A 142 -15.62 1.62 15.77
N GLY A 143 -14.59 1.14 15.06
CA GLY A 143 -14.28 1.57 13.70
C GLY A 143 -13.69 0.44 12.87
N CYS A 144 -13.91 0.53 11.56
CA CYS A 144 -13.26 -0.38 10.63
C CYS A 144 -11.80 0.03 10.46
N LYS A 145 -10.89 -0.91 10.73
CA LYS A 145 -9.44 -0.73 10.55
C LYS A 145 -8.94 -1.74 9.51
N LEU A 146 -7.88 -1.36 8.80
CA LEU A 146 -7.21 -2.24 7.85
C LEU A 146 -6.37 -3.25 8.62
N VAL A 147 -6.50 -4.53 8.26
CA VAL A 147 -5.58 -5.58 8.70
C VAL A 147 -4.45 -5.66 7.69
N THR A 148 -3.22 -5.49 8.16
CA THR A 148 -2.02 -5.51 7.32
C THR A 148 -1.14 -6.72 7.61
N VAL A 149 -0.55 -7.30 6.58
CA VAL A 149 0.44 -8.38 6.69
C VAL A 149 1.76 -7.92 6.09
N LEU A 150 2.87 -8.23 6.77
CA LEU A 150 4.21 -7.98 6.26
C LEU A 150 4.51 -8.97 5.12
N THR A 151 4.74 -8.44 3.93
CA THR A 151 4.97 -9.22 2.71
C THR A 151 6.37 -8.94 2.16
N PRO A 152 7.16 -9.96 1.82
CA PRO A 152 8.46 -9.78 1.20
C PRO A 152 8.31 -9.20 -0.22
N VAL A 153 9.04 -8.12 -0.49
CA VAL A 153 9.10 -7.47 -1.80
C VAL A 153 10.54 -7.09 -2.12
N MET A 154 10.87 -6.97 -3.40
CA MET A 154 12.11 -6.33 -3.82
C MET A 154 11.82 -4.92 -4.32
N ARG A 155 12.47 -3.90 -3.77
CA ARG A 155 12.39 -2.53 -4.31
C ARG A 155 13.68 -2.10 -4.98
N ARG A 156 13.52 -1.35 -6.05
CA ARG A 156 14.60 -0.75 -6.80
C ARG A 156 15.15 0.45 -6.04
N ASN A 157 16.46 0.48 -5.83
CA ASN A 157 17.19 1.63 -5.37
C ASN A 157 17.40 2.59 -6.55
N GLU A 158 16.90 3.81 -6.46
CA GLU A 158 17.00 4.82 -7.52
C GLU A 158 18.45 5.25 -7.80
N SER A 159 19.33 5.14 -6.81
CA SER A 159 20.73 5.58 -6.92
C SER A 159 21.65 4.50 -7.50
N SER A 160 21.45 3.23 -7.11
CA SER A 160 22.31 2.12 -7.58
C SER A 160 21.68 1.28 -8.68
N CYS A 161 20.41 1.51 -9.00
CA CYS A 161 19.61 0.69 -9.91
C CYS A 161 19.43 -0.78 -9.45
N ASP A 162 19.97 -1.16 -8.30
CA ASP A 162 19.84 -2.51 -7.73
C ASP A 162 18.51 -2.72 -7.05
N TYR A 163 18.13 -3.98 -6.87
CA TYR A 163 16.96 -4.35 -6.10
C TYR A 163 17.36 -4.89 -4.74
N THR A 164 16.73 -4.39 -3.68
CA THR A 164 16.92 -4.83 -2.30
C THR A 164 15.64 -5.48 -1.77
N SER A 165 15.80 -6.59 -1.05
CA SER A 165 14.68 -7.26 -0.39
C SER A 165 14.26 -6.48 0.87
N MET A 166 12.96 -6.32 1.07
CA MET A 166 12.38 -5.66 2.24
C MET A 166 10.98 -6.18 2.54
N LEU A 167 10.49 -5.90 3.75
CA LEU A 167 9.11 -6.20 4.14
C LEU A 167 8.23 -4.96 3.94
N GLU A 168 7.10 -5.15 3.26
CA GLU A 168 6.09 -4.12 3.03
C GLU A 168 4.78 -4.49 3.72
N ALA A 169 4.14 -3.55 4.40
CA ALA A 169 2.85 -3.77 5.05
C ALA A 169 1.72 -3.70 4.01
N VAL A 170 1.13 -4.84 3.69
CA VAL A 170 0.09 -4.97 2.66
C VAL A 170 -1.28 -5.10 3.35
N PRO A 171 -2.25 -4.21 3.07
CA PRO A 171 -3.59 -4.36 3.61
C PRO A 171 -4.30 -5.53 2.94
N VAL A 172 -4.76 -6.51 3.71
CA VAL A 172 -5.35 -7.77 3.21
C VAL A 172 -6.83 -7.91 3.52
N SER A 173 -7.33 -7.24 4.55
CA SER A 173 -8.74 -7.25 4.93
C SER A 173 -9.08 -6.02 5.78
N CYS A 174 -10.34 -5.94 6.21
CA CYS A 174 -10.80 -4.98 7.20
C CYS A 174 -11.41 -5.73 8.38
N GLU A 175 -11.20 -5.20 9.58
CA GLU A 175 -11.77 -5.73 10.81
C GLU A 175 -12.43 -4.62 11.62
N CYS A 176 -13.38 -5.00 12.48
CA CYS A 176 -13.91 -4.10 13.48
C CYS A 176 -12.97 -4.05 14.67
N ALA A 177 -12.51 -2.85 15.02
CA ALA A 177 -11.62 -2.64 16.15
C ALA A 177 -12.08 -1.42 16.97
N ILE A 178 -11.70 -1.41 18.24
CA ILE A 178 -11.86 -0.23 19.09
C ILE A 178 -10.93 0.86 18.55
N LYS A 179 -11.47 2.07 18.33
CA LYS A 179 -10.79 3.23 17.75
C LYS A 179 -9.65 3.70 18.65
#